data_AF-A0A816T5B8-F1
#
_entry.id   AF-A0A816T5B8-F1
#
_cell.length_a   1.000
_cell.length_b   1.000
_cell.length_c   1.000
_cell.angle_alpha   90.00
_cell.angle_beta   90.00
_cell.angle_gamma   90.00
#
_symmetry.space_group_name_H-M   'P 1'
#
loop_
_entity.id
_entity.type
_entity.pdbx_description
1 polymer ?
#
loop_
_entity_poly.entity_id
_entity_poly.type
_entity_poly.pdbx_seq_one_letter_code
_entity_poly.pdbx_strand_id
1 'polypeptide(L)'
;MTDDEDDYDRDVSQISDDDMIDYSSTTIYNLPQSAKEIVDTTRHCKVLVKYIKKTNLNRHIQMVEEDNYSPTADEDEKQKQFSKFTTLHQCSVVRWLSLHDLLSSIEKVYYPLKHMLNERTESSRLEKINMSIVTQLIKFLKPWKYVMNGIQLSNSPSLFITLPCIGYLKQQIKKSERIMKGGMSFFIKRSLHLLESMFKTENLHVTGTFLHPNYKQLRYATQIQIIECHTSCRLAIPTSSTLTYSNCNDDNDINEPPKKKPKRFLESLIDDITSPVVLEIKDEVDAYIDL
;
A
#
# COMPACT_ATOMS: atom_id res chain seq x y z
N MET A 1 18.75 -11.93 -61.44
CA MET A 1 19.66 -12.79 -60.68
C MET A 1 20.56 -11.89 -59.87
N THR A 2 20.04 -11.48 -58.72
CA THR A 2 20.75 -11.16 -57.48
C THR A 2 19.64 -11.14 -56.45
N ASP A 3 19.70 -12.15 -55.60
CA ASP A 3 18.72 -12.52 -54.60
C ASP A 3 18.86 -11.57 -53.40
N ASP A 4 17.82 -10.79 -53.14
CA ASP A 4 17.66 -10.04 -51.89
C ASP A 4 16.72 -10.86 -50.99
N GLU A 5 17.31 -11.77 -50.21
CA GLU A 5 16.64 -12.43 -49.09
C GLU A 5 16.63 -11.48 -47.89
N ASP A 6 15.55 -10.72 -47.75
CA ASP A 6 15.26 -9.95 -46.55
C ASP A 6 14.85 -10.90 -45.41
N ASP A 7 15.83 -11.20 -44.57
CA ASP A 7 15.76 -11.89 -43.28
C ASP A 7 14.96 -11.06 -42.26
N TYR A 8 13.63 -11.15 -42.33
CA TYR A 8 12.74 -10.69 -41.25
C TYR A 8 12.69 -11.75 -40.15
N ASP A 9 13.73 -11.78 -39.33
CA ASP A 9 13.72 -12.42 -38.01
C ASP A 9 12.76 -11.64 -37.10
N ARG A 10 11.47 -11.94 -37.28
CA ARG A 10 10.37 -11.41 -36.48
C ARG A 10 10.52 -12.00 -35.09
N ASP A 11 10.99 -11.17 -34.16
CA ASP A 11 10.99 -11.33 -32.71
C ASP A 11 9.70 -12.02 -32.26
N VAL A 12 9.73 -13.35 -32.14
CA VAL A 12 8.65 -14.14 -31.56
C VAL A 12 8.73 -13.83 -30.08
N SER A 13 8.00 -12.80 -29.66
CA SER A 13 7.76 -12.51 -28.25
C SER A 13 7.30 -13.82 -27.62
N GLN A 14 8.17 -14.47 -26.86
CA GLN A 14 7.85 -15.66 -26.10
C GLN A 14 6.69 -15.27 -25.20
N ILE A 15 5.48 -15.66 -25.58
CA ILE A 15 4.30 -15.55 -24.73
C ILE A 15 4.66 -16.37 -23.50
N SER A 16 4.90 -15.68 -22.39
CA SER A 16 5.30 -16.34 -21.17
C SER A 16 4.15 -17.25 -20.75
N ASP A 17 4.44 -18.48 -20.30
CA ASP A 17 3.40 -19.40 -19.81
C ASP A 17 2.50 -18.76 -18.72
N ASP A 18 3.00 -17.69 -18.08
CA ASP A 18 2.29 -16.86 -17.10
C ASP A 18 1.14 -16.00 -17.68
N ASP A 19 1.09 -15.78 -19.00
CA ASP A 19 0.10 -14.93 -19.66
C ASP A 19 -1.15 -15.69 -20.15
N MET A 20 -1.11 -17.04 -20.14
CA MET A 20 -2.29 -17.89 -20.39
C MET A 20 -3.06 -18.27 -19.11
N ILE A 21 -2.59 -17.83 -17.94
CA ILE A 21 -3.24 -18.16 -16.68
C ILE A 21 -4.48 -17.30 -16.51
N ASP A 22 -5.66 -17.92 -16.53
CA ASP A 22 -6.89 -17.27 -16.10
C ASP A 22 -6.86 -17.06 -14.59
N TYR A 23 -6.40 -15.86 -14.20
CA TYR A 23 -6.37 -15.47 -12.81
C TYR A 23 -7.76 -15.48 -12.21
N SER A 24 -8.84 -15.24 -12.96
CA SER A 24 -10.21 -15.13 -12.40
C SER A 24 -10.71 -16.45 -11.78
N SER A 25 -10.40 -17.58 -12.40
CA SER A 25 -10.88 -18.92 -12.01
C SER A 25 -9.85 -19.80 -11.28
N THR A 26 -8.61 -19.32 -11.09
CA THR A 26 -7.55 -20.14 -10.47
C THR A 26 -7.91 -20.52 -9.04
N THR A 27 -8.11 -21.82 -8.80
CA THR A 27 -8.27 -22.41 -7.46
C THR A 27 -6.90 -22.83 -6.90
N ILE A 28 -6.82 -23.08 -5.58
CA ILE A 28 -5.59 -23.53 -4.90
C ILE A 28 -5.00 -24.80 -5.55
N TYR A 29 -5.82 -25.58 -6.25
CA TYR A 29 -5.43 -26.84 -6.87
C TYR A 29 -4.70 -26.67 -8.21
N ASN A 30 -4.88 -25.53 -8.90
CA ASN A 30 -4.31 -25.25 -10.22
C ASN A 30 -3.22 -24.17 -10.19
N LEU A 31 -2.49 -24.05 -9.07
CA LEU A 31 -1.41 -23.09 -8.95
C LEU A 31 -0.16 -23.53 -9.75
N PRO A 32 0.57 -22.59 -10.38
CA PRO A 32 1.91 -22.86 -10.90
C PRO A 32 2.82 -23.44 -9.83
N GLN A 33 3.79 -24.27 -10.22
CA GLN A 33 4.67 -24.95 -9.26
C GLN A 33 5.43 -23.96 -8.36
N SER A 34 5.88 -22.85 -8.94
CA SER A 34 6.54 -21.76 -8.22
C SER A 34 5.63 -21.09 -7.18
N ALA A 35 4.33 -20.99 -7.44
CA ALA A 35 3.35 -20.47 -6.50
C ALA A 35 3.02 -21.49 -5.38
N LYS A 36 3.07 -22.80 -5.67
CA LYS A 36 2.88 -23.85 -4.67
C LYS A 36 3.95 -23.79 -3.57
N GLU A 37 5.22 -23.53 -3.93
CA GLU A 37 6.30 -23.39 -2.96
C GLU A 37 6.03 -22.27 -1.93
N ILE A 38 5.44 -21.16 -2.37
CA ILE A 38 5.08 -20.03 -1.50
C ILE A 38 3.95 -20.43 -0.53
N VAL A 39 2.94 -21.14 -1.03
CA VAL A 39 1.84 -21.65 -0.21
C VAL A 39 2.36 -22.66 0.82
N ASP A 40 3.24 -23.56 0.41
CA ASP A 40 3.84 -24.57 1.27
C ASP A 40 4.75 -23.95 2.32
N THR A 41 5.59 -22.98 1.95
CA THR A 41 6.41 -22.20 2.90
C THR A 41 5.52 -21.53 3.95
N THR A 42 4.43 -20.89 3.51
CA THR A 42 3.45 -20.26 4.42
C THR A 42 2.77 -21.28 5.34
N ARG A 43 2.49 -22.50 4.83
CA ARG A 43 1.93 -23.60 5.64
C ARG A 43 2.93 -24.06 6.70
N HIS A 44 4.19 -24.27 6.33
CA HIS A 44 5.25 -24.68 7.26
C HIS A 44 5.48 -23.62 8.35
N CYS A 45 5.47 -22.33 7.99
CA CYS A 45 5.47 -21.22 8.94
C CYS A 45 4.35 -21.33 9.99
N LYS A 46 3.11 -21.64 9.57
CA LYS A 46 1.98 -21.84 10.50
C LYS A 46 2.16 -23.05 11.40
N VAL A 47 2.68 -24.16 10.87
CA VAL A 47 2.98 -25.37 11.65
C VAL A 47 4.06 -25.08 12.69
N LEU A 48 5.11 -24.34 12.32
CA LEU A 48 6.18 -23.92 13.22
C LEU A 48 5.63 -23.08 14.38
N VAL A 49 4.79 -22.08 14.10
CA VAL A 49 4.18 -21.25 15.15
C VAL A 49 3.32 -22.10 16.10
N LYS A 50 2.57 -23.08 15.59
CA LYS A 50 1.83 -24.02 16.44
C LYS A 50 2.75 -24.83 17.34
N TYR A 51 3.89 -25.29 16.80
CA TYR A 51 4.89 -26.02 17.56
C TYR A 51 5.50 -25.17 18.67
N ILE A 52 6.00 -23.98 18.35
CA ILE A 52 6.57 -23.02 19.31
C ILE A 52 5.61 -22.75 20.47
N LYS A 53 4.31 -22.55 20.16
CA LYS A 53 3.27 -22.36 21.16
C LYS A 53 3.07 -23.60 22.03
N LYS A 54 3.03 -24.79 21.43
CA LYS A 54 2.84 -26.06 22.15
C LYS A 54 4.00 -26.36 23.12
N THR A 55 5.22 -26.00 22.75
CA THR A 55 6.43 -26.29 23.53
C THR A 55 6.88 -25.14 24.42
N ASN A 56 6.12 -24.03 24.47
CA ASN A 56 6.47 -22.81 25.20
C ASN A 56 7.88 -22.27 24.88
N LEU A 57 8.36 -22.50 23.66
CA LEU A 57 9.69 -22.06 23.21
C LEU A 57 9.83 -20.53 23.21
N ASN A 58 8.73 -19.79 23.03
CA ASN A 58 8.74 -18.32 23.11
C ASN A 58 9.35 -17.79 24.41
N ARG A 59 9.11 -18.48 25.54
CA ARG A 59 9.63 -18.05 26.84
C ARG A 59 11.14 -18.22 26.94
N HIS A 60 11.67 -19.26 26.30
CA HIS A 60 13.11 -19.52 26.28
C HIS A 60 13.84 -18.56 25.34
N ILE A 61 13.25 -18.22 24.20
CA ILE A 61 13.82 -17.23 23.27
C ILE A 61 13.97 -15.86 23.94
N GLN A 62 12.98 -15.45 24.74
CA GLN A 62 13.05 -14.18 25.48
C GLN A 62 14.19 -14.15 26.50
N MET A 63 14.42 -15.24 27.24
CA MET A 63 15.48 -15.30 28.26
C MET A 63 16.88 -15.25 27.64
N VAL A 64 17.10 -15.91 26.50
CA VAL A 64 18.41 -15.95 25.83
C VAL A 64 18.81 -14.57 25.25
N GLU A 65 17.83 -13.74 24.87
CA GLU A 65 18.11 -12.37 24.41
C GLU A 65 18.43 -11.41 25.57
N GLU A 66 17.83 -11.61 26.75
CA GLU A 66 18.10 -10.82 27.96
C GLU A 66 19.53 -11.06 28.49
N ASP A 67 20.03 -12.31 28.42
CA ASP A 67 21.38 -12.66 28.89
C ASP A 67 22.51 -12.10 28.01
N ASN A 68 22.22 -11.66 26.79
CA ASN A 68 23.19 -11.07 25.85
C ASN A 68 23.17 -9.53 25.83
N TYR A 69 22.34 -8.87 26.65
CA TYR A 69 22.17 -7.42 26.65
C TYR A 69 22.76 -6.76 27.90
N SER A 70 23.76 -5.88 27.72
CA SER A 70 24.34 -5.09 28.80
C SER A 70 23.50 -3.82 29.05
N PRO A 71 23.13 -3.47 30.29
CA PRO A 71 22.10 -2.47 30.53
C PRO A 71 22.59 -1.05 30.21
N THR A 72 21.79 -0.27 29.48
CA THR A 72 21.98 1.18 29.33
C THR A 72 20.68 1.92 29.62
N ALA A 73 20.78 3.06 30.31
CA ALA A 73 19.74 3.71 31.12
C ALA A 73 18.44 4.24 30.43
N ASP A 74 18.11 3.81 29.21
CA ASP A 74 16.88 4.20 28.46
C ASP A 74 15.84 3.05 28.42
N GLU A 75 15.72 2.29 29.51
CA GLU A 75 15.18 0.93 29.49
C GLU A 75 13.69 0.75 29.84
N ASP A 76 13.05 1.70 30.52
CA ASP A 76 11.64 1.53 30.92
C ASP A 76 10.65 1.62 29.75
N GLU A 77 11.00 2.28 28.64
CA GLU A 77 10.18 2.29 27.41
C GLU A 77 10.40 1.05 26.53
N LYS A 78 11.60 0.46 26.54
CA LYS A 78 11.93 -0.70 25.70
C LYS A 78 11.41 -2.01 26.28
N GLN A 79 11.50 -2.22 27.60
CA GLN A 79 10.92 -3.41 28.25
C GLN A 79 9.39 -3.47 28.11
N LYS A 80 8.71 -2.32 28.10
CA LYS A 80 7.27 -2.22 27.85
C LYS A 80 6.88 -2.53 26.40
N GLN A 81 7.80 -2.32 25.44
CA GLN A 81 7.62 -2.77 24.07
C GLN A 81 7.69 -4.30 23.96
N PHE A 82 8.64 -4.98 24.63
CA PHE A 82 8.89 -6.42 24.46
C PHE A 82 7.78 -7.35 24.99
N SER A 83 7.12 -6.97 26.09
CA SER A 83 5.95 -7.70 26.63
C SER A 83 4.76 -7.77 25.65
N LYS A 84 4.68 -6.86 24.67
CA LYS A 84 3.66 -6.86 23.61
C LYS A 84 3.93 -7.82 22.44
N PHE A 85 5.09 -8.48 22.35
CA PHE A 85 5.48 -9.20 21.12
C PHE A 85 4.94 -10.63 20.98
N THR A 86 4.35 -11.23 22.01
CA THR A 86 3.99 -12.67 21.97
C THR A 86 2.50 -12.95 22.14
N THR A 87 1.69 -11.98 22.55
CA THR A 87 0.23 -12.10 22.48
C THR A 87 -0.21 -11.71 21.09
N LEU A 88 -0.53 -12.71 20.27
CA LEU A 88 -1.21 -12.53 19.00
C LEU A 88 -2.57 -11.87 19.31
N HIS A 89 -2.61 -10.53 19.32
CA HIS A 89 -3.76 -9.74 19.72
C HIS A 89 -4.92 -10.07 18.77
N GLN A 90 -5.80 -10.94 19.22
CA GLN A 90 -6.88 -11.48 18.39
C GLN A 90 -8.08 -10.53 18.47
N CYS A 91 -7.92 -9.30 17.97
CA CYS A 91 -9.07 -8.45 17.66
C CYS A 91 -9.72 -8.97 16.36
N SER A 92 -11.05 -9.00 16.28
CA SER A 92 -11.80 -9.56 15.14
C SER A 92 -11.49 -8.87 13.79
N VAL A 93 -10.94 -7.65 13.82
CA VAL A 93 -10.44 -6.87 12.66
C VAL A 93 -9.08 -7.38 12.13
N VAL A 94 -8.36 -8.22 12.89
CA VAL A 94 -6.94 -8.62 12.68
C VAL A 94 -6.76 -9.76 11.67
N ARG A 95 -7.84 -10.33 11.11
CA ARG A 95 -7.73 -11.53 10.26
C ARG A 95 -6.88 -11.31 9.01
N TRP A 96 -6.92 -10.11 8.42
CA TRP A 96 -6.24 -9.75 7.17
C TRP A 96 -4.75 -9.46 7.37
N LEU A 97 -4.36 -8.93 8.54
CA LEU A 97 -2.97 -8.62 8.88
C LEU A 97 -2.21 -9.78 9.54
N SER A 98 -2.96 -10.79 9.97
CA SER A 98 -2.43 -11.96 10.68
C SER A 98 -1.31 -12.68 9.92
N LEU A 99 -1.34 -12.72 8.59
CA LEU A 99 -0.29 -13.36 7.80
C LEU A 99 1.02 -12.55 7.81
N HIS A 100 0.95 -11.24 7.57
CA HIS A 100 2.12 -10.37 7.66
C HIS A 100 2.77 -10.50 9.05
N ASP A 101 1.97 -10.40 10.11
CA ASP A 101 2.49 -10.43 11.48
C ASP A 101 3.06 -11.78 11.88
N LEU A 102 2.43 -12.87 11.42
CA LEU A 102 2.97 -14.22 11.57
C LEU A 102 4.33 -14.35 10.88
N LEU A 103 4.44 -13.93 9.62
CA LEU A 103 5.69 -14.04 8.86
C LEU A 103 6.79 -13.16 9.45
N SER A 104 6.47 -11.91 9.83
CA SER A 104 7.42 -11.01 10.50
C SER A 104 7.87 -11.53 11.86
N SER A 105 6.98 -12.18 12.62
CA SER A 105 7.37 -12.83 13.88
C SER A 105 8.35 -13.97 13.63
N ILE A 106 8.09 -14.81 12.61
CA ILE A 106 9.00 -15.89 12.24
C ILE A 106 10.36 -15.35 11.77
N GLU A 107 10.38 -14.34 10.91
CA GLU A 107 11.63 -13.73 10.42
C GLU A 107 12.52 -13.26 11.58
N LYS A 108 11.94 -12.63 12.59
CA LYS A 108 12.66 -12.18 13.78
C LYS A 108 13.23 -13.32 14.60
N VAL A 109 12.43 -14.36 14.86
CA VAL A 109 12.84 -15.46 15.75
C VAL A 109 13.57 -16.59 15.03
N TYR A 110 13.73 -16.52 13.70
CA TYR A 110 14.23 -17.64 12.89
C TYR A 110 15.62 -18.11 13.32
N TYR A 111 16.57 -17.18 13.47
CA TYR A 111 17.95 -17.53 13.82
C TYR A 111 18.09 -18.04 15.27
N PRO A 112 17.53 -17.35 16.30
CA PRO A 112 17.50 -17.90 17.66
C PRO A 112 16.86 -19.29 17.73
N LEU A 113 15.73 -19.47 17.04
CA LEU A 113 15.03 -20.74 17.01
C LEU A 113 15.83 -21.83 16.29
N LYS A 114 16.55 -21.49 15.21
CA LYS A 114 17.42 -22.43 14.51
C LYS A 114 18.54 -22.94 15.41
N HIS A 115 19.15 -22.06 16.20
CA HIS A 115 20.16 -22.46 17.18
C HIS A 115 19.58 -23.44 18.20
N MET A 116 18.46 -23.08 18.83
CA MET A 116 17.80 -23.93 19.84
C MET A 116 17.35 -25.29 19.29
N LEU A 117 16.84 -25.34 18.06
CA LEU A 117 16.40 -26.60 17.46
C LEU A 117 17.58 -27.48 17.04
N ASN A 118 18.73 -26.90 16.69
CA ASN A 118 19.95 -27.66 16.44
C ASN A 118 20.43 -28.36 17.72
N GLU A 119 20.42 -27.67 18.86
CA GLU A 119 20.78 -28.27 20.16
C GLU A 119 19.85 -29.42 20.55
N ARG A 120 18.59 -29.36 20.13
CA ARG A 120 17.55 -30.37 20.39
C ARG A 120 17.43 -31.44 19.30
N THR A 121 18.33 -31.45 18.31
CA THR A 121 18.28 -32.34 17.14
C THR A 121 16.96 -32.31 16.35
N GLU A 122 16.23 -31.19 16.39
CA GLU A 122 14.94 -30.96 15.72
C GLU A 122 15.03 -29.95 14.56
N SER A 123 16.22 -29.73 14.02
CA SER A 123 16.50 -28.76 12.95
C SER A 123 15.71 -29.00 11.66
N SER A 124 15.32 -30.25 11.39
CA SER A 124 14.50 -30.67 10.23
C SER A 124 13.15 -29.95 10.13
N ARG A 125 12.65 -29.37 11.24
CA ARG A 125 11.42 -28.56 11.24
C ARG A 125 11.56 -27.24 10.47
N LEU A 126 12.78 -26.72 10.35
CA LEU A 126 13.07 -25.45 9.66
C LEU A 126 13.50 -25.63 8.21
N GLU A 127 13.96 -26.82 7.82
CA GLU A 127 14.47 -27.10 6.46
C GLU A 127 13.44 -26.79 5.37
N LYS A 128 12.15 -26.92 5.68
CA LYS A 128 11.04 -26.69 4.76
C LYS A 128 10.60 -25.22 4.65
N ILE A 129 11.25 -24.31 5.39
CA ILE A 129 10.93 -22.89 5.39
C ILE A 129 11.97 -22.16 4.57
N ASN A 130 11.56 -21.72 3.37
CA ASN A 130 12.39 -20.87 2.54
C ASN A 130 12.33 -19.42 3.05
N MET A 131 13.37 -18.98 3.78
CA MET A 131 13.42 -17.63 4.34
C MET A 131 13.47 -16.52 3.28
N SER A 132 14.00 -16.79 2.08
CA SER A 132 13.95 -15.82 0.99
C SER A 132 12.50 -15.51 0.59
N ILE A 133 11.66 -16.54 0.50
CA ILE A 133 10.22 -16.39 0.22
C ILE A 133 9.54 -15.63 1.37
N VAL A 134 9.84 -15.98 2.62
CA VAL A 134 9.27 -15.30 3.80
C VAL A 134 9.56 -13.79 3.75
N THR A 135 10.81 -13.39 3.54
CA THR A 135 11.20 -11.98 3.44
C THR A 135 10.54 -11.28 2.24
N GLN A 136 10.42 -11.95 1.08
CA GLN A 136 9.72 -11.41 -0.08
C GLN A 136 8.23 -11.18 0.20
N LEU A 137 7.56 -12.14 0.85
CA LEU A 137 6.16 -12.02 1.27
C LEU A 137 5.95 -10.88 2.26
N ILE A 138 6.84 -10.73 3.26
CA ILE A 138 6.76 -9.62 4.22
C ILE A 138 6.86 -8.28 3.49
N LYS A 139 7.84 -8.12 2.60
CA LYS A 139 8.00 -6.91 1.78
C LYS A 139 6.76 -6.63 0.92
N PHE A 140 6.19 -7.67 0.30
CA PHE A 140 4.99 -7.57 -0.52
C PHE A 140 3.73 -7.22 0.28
N LEU A 141 3.56 -7.78 1.48
CA LEU A 141 2.39 -7.55 2.34
C LEU A 141 2.44 -6.23 3.11
N LYS A 142 3.63 -5.64 3.28
CA LYS A 142 3.83 -4.42 4.07
C LYS A 142 2.98 -3.22 3.59
N PRO A 143 2.88 -2.89 2.28
CA PRO A 143 1.98 -1.84 1.79
C PRO A 143 0.51 -2.06 2.15
N TRP A 144 0.04 -3.30 2.08
CA TRP A 144 -1.33 -3.67 2.46
C TRP A 144 -1.56 -3.40 3.94
N LYS A 145 -0.61 -3.82 4.80
CA LYS A 145 -0.69 -3.53 6.23
C LYS A 145 -0.75 -2.03 6.52
N TYR A 146 0.09 -1.25 5.84
CA TYR A 146 0.10 0.21 5.98
C TYR A 146 -1.27 0.83 5.65
N VAL A 147 -1.86 0.45 4.51
CA VAL A 147 -3.17 0.96 4.07
C VAL A 147 -4.29 0.53 5.03
N MET A 148 -4.33 -0.74 5.40
CA MET A 148 -5.38 -1.24 6.30
C MET A 148 -5.32 -0.55 7.66
N ASN A 149 -4.13 -0.31 8.20
CA ASN A 149 -3.96 0.46 9.42
C ASN A 149 -4.49 1.90 9.27
N GLY A 150 -4.22 2.55 8.13
CA GLY A 150 -4.72 3.89 7.85
C GLY A 150 -6.25 3.97 7.79
N ILE A 151 -6.89 2.96 7.18
CA ILE A 151 -8.35 2.94 6.99
C ILE A 151 -9.10 2.48 8.26
N GLN A 152 -8.58 1.47 8.97
CA GLN A 152 -9.30 0.79 10.05
C GLN A 152 -8.98 1.31 11.45
N LEU A 153 -7.78 1.84 11.67
CA LEU A 153 -7.32 2.23 13.01
C LEU A 153 -7.44 3.74 13.25
N SER A 154 -7.98 4.49 12.29
CA SER A 154 -8.20 5.92 12.45
C SER A 154 -9.47 6.18 13.26
N ASN A 155 -9.35 6.95 14.35
CA ASN A 155 -10.49 7.56 15.04
C ASN A 155 -11.07 8.75 14.24
N SER A 156 -10.63 8.95 13.01
CA SER A 156 -11.03 10.02 12.10
C SER A 156 -11.78 9.44 10.90
N PRO A 157 -12.54 10.27 10.16
CA PRO A 157 -13.09 9.86 8.88
C PRO A 157 -12.00 9.27 7.97
N SER A 158 -12.27 8.14 7.33
CA SER A 158 -11.30 7.46 6.45
C SER A 158 -11.79 7.34 4.99
N LEU A 159 -13.01 7.82 4.72
CA LEU A 159 -13.56 7.78 3.36
C LEU A 159 -12.66 8.52 2.36
N PHE A 160 -12.14 9.70 2.76
CA PHE A 160 -11.30 10.54 1.92
C PHE A 160 -9.91 9.97 1.59
N ILE A 161 -9.43 8.99 2.36
CA ILE A 161 -8.16 8.30 2.06
C ILE A 161 -8.35 7.04 1.24
N THR A 162 -9.58 6.58 1.03
CA THR A 162 -9.84 5.28 0.36
C THR A 162 -9.30 5.27 -1.07
N LEU A 163 -9.60 6.31 -1.85
CA LEU A 163 -9.10 6.43 -3.23
C LEU A 163 -7.55 6.57 -3.27
N PRO A 164 -6.91 7.46 -2.50
CA PRO A 164 -5.46 7.50 -2.38
C PRO A 164 -4.83 6.16 -2.00
N CYS A 165 -5.44 5.43 -1.06
CA CYS A 165 -4.96 4.12 -0.63
C CYS A 165 -5.01 3.06 -1.74
N ILE A 166 -6.11 2.99 -2.49
CA ILE A 166 -6.22 2.08 -3.65
C ILE A 166 -5.17 2.43 -4.71
N GLY A 167 -5.03 3.72 -5.02
CA GLY A 167 -4.03 4.21 -5.97
C GLY A 167 -2.60 3.87 -5.55
N TYR A 168 -2.28 4.08 -4.28
CA TYR A 168 -1.01 3.69 -3.68
C TYR A 168 -0.76 2.18 -3.79
N LEU A 169 -1.73 1.33 -3.47
CA LEU A 169 -1.59 -0.13 -3.59
C LEU A 169 -1.33 -0.55 -5.03
N LYS A 170 -2.08 -0.03 -6.01
CA LYS A 170 -1.84 -0.31 -7.43
C LYS A 170 -0.41 0.04 -7.84
N GLN A 171 0.11 1.18 -7.38
CA GLN A 171 1.48 1.59 -7.66
C GLN A 171 2.51 0.65 -7.01
N GLN A 172 2.30 0.25 -5.74
CA GLN A 172 3.21 -0.68 -5.06
C GLN A 172 3.20 -2.06 -5.70
N ILE A 173 2.03 -2.58 -6.11
CA ILE A 173 1.92 -3.88 -6.80
C ILE A 173 2.66 -3.84 -8.15
N LYS A 174 2.45 -2.79 -8.96
CA LYS A 174 3.18 -2.58 -10.23
C LYS A 174 4.69 -2.45 -10.02
N LYS A 175 5.12 -1.82 -8.92
CA LYS A 175 6.54 -1.76 -8.55
C LYS A 175 7.07 -3.14 -8.17
N SER A 176 6.33 -3.91 -7.39
CA SER A 176 6.68 -5.29 -7.02
C SER A 176 6.80 -6.19 -8.24
N GLU A 177 5.92 -6.04 -9.23
CA GLU A 177 5.95 -6.81 -10.49
C GLU A 177 7.29 -6.66 -11.24
N ARG A 178 7.88 -5.46 -11.22
CA ARG A 178 9.18 -5.20 -11.86
C ARG A 178 10.37 -5.81 -11.11
N ILE A 179 10.25 -5.98 -9.80
CA ILE A 179 11.36 -6.34 -8.91
C ILE A 179 11.35 -7.83 -8.57
N MET A 180 10.18 -8.38 -8.26
CA MET A 180 10.02 -9.74 -7.79
C MET A 180 9.72 -10.66 -8.98
N LYS A 181 10.47 -11.75 -9.10
CA LYS A 181 10.35 -12.74 -10.19
C LYS A 181 10.01 -14.12 -9.64
N GLY A 182 9.73 -15.07 -10.52
CA GLY A 182 9.42 -16.46 -10.15
C GLY A 182 8.05 -16.56 -9.49
N GLY A 183 7.89 -17.40 -8.46
CA GLY A 183 6.58 -17.70 -7.86
C GLY A 183 5.81 -16.48 -7.33
N MET A 184 6.49 -15.38 -7.02
CA MET A 184 5.85 -14.14 -6.58
C MET A 184 5.10 -13.43 -7.71
N SER A 185 5.48 -13.61 -8.99
CA SER A 185 4.81 -12.98 -10.15
C SER A 185 3.32 -13.31 -10.16
N PHE A 186 2.99 -14.59 -9.94
CA PHE A 186 1.62 -15.08 -9.87
C PHE A 186 0.81 -14.34 -8.81
N PHE A 187 1.32 -14.22 -7.58
CA PHE A 187 0.61 -13.55 -6.49
C PHE A 187 0.47 -12.04 -6.72
N ILE A 188 1.48 -11.40 -7.32
CA ILE A 188 1.45 -9.99 -7.67
C ILE A 188 0.37 -9.73 -8.73
N LYS A 189 0.40 -10.45 -9.86
CA LYS A 189 -0.61 -10.36 -10.92
C LYS A 189 -2.02 -10.66 -10.40
N ARG A 190 -2.18 -11.74 -9.63
CA ARG A 190 -3.46 -12.10 -9.00
C ARG A 190 -3.95 -11.02 -8.05
N SER A 191 -3.08 -10.43 -7.24
CA SER A 191 -3.46 -9.37 -6.30
C SER A 191 -3.91 -8.10 -7.00
N LEU A 192 -3.26 -7.72 -8.11
CA LEU A 192 -3.67 -6.58 -8.92
C LEU A 192 -5.07 -6.80 -9.50
N HIS A 193 -5.27 -7.97 -10.12
CA HIS A 193 -6.58 -8.34 -10.68
C HIS A 193 -7.68 -8.37 -9.61
N LEU A 194 -7.41 -8.91 -8.43
CA LEU A 194 -8.37 -8.92 -7.31
C LEU A 194 -8.66 -7.50 -6.81
N LEU A 195 -7.63 -6.66 -6.70
CA LEU A 195 -7.79 -5.26 -6.30
C LEU A 195 -8.69 -4.52 -7.30
N GLU A 196 -8.52 -4.75 -8.59
CA GLU A 196 -9.31 -4.08 -9.64
C GLU A 196 -10.73 -4.64 -9.79
N SER A 197 -10.92 -5.94 -9.58
CA SER A 197 -12.24 -6.57 -9.72
C SER A 197 -13.13 -6.39 -8.48
N MET A 198 -12.53 -6.43 -7.27
CA MET A 198 -13.29 -6.39 -6.02
C MET A 198 -13.48 -4.97 -5.48
N PHE A 199 -12.55 -4.05 -5.73
CA PHE A 199 -12.68 -2.66 -5.26
C PHE A 199 -13.14 -1.76 -6.39
N LYS A 200 -14.44 -1.45 -6.38
CA LYS A 200 -15.04 -0.45 -7.25
C LYS A 200 -15.08 0.88 -6.51
N THR A 201 -14.35 1.87 -7.03
CA THR A 201 -14.39 3.23 -6.50
C THR A 201 -15.73 3.88 -6.86
N GLU A 202 -16.59 4.03 -5.86
CA GLU A 202 -17.85 4.78 -5.99
C GLU A 202 -17.64 6.29 -5.84
N ASN A 203 -18.61 7.08 -6.31
CA ASN A 203 -18.55 8.55 -6.30
C ASN A 203 -18.35 9.14 -4.90
N LEU A 204 -18.90 8.52 -3.85
CA LEU A 204 -18.68 8.95 -2.47
C LEU A 204 -17.20 8.92 -2.05
N HIS A 205 -16.42 7.95 -2.54
CA HIS A 205 -14.98 7.90 -2.27
C HIS A 205 -14.25 9.05 -2.96
N VAL A 206 -14.65 9.37 -4.19
CA VAL A 206 -14.04 10.45 -4.98
C VAL A 206 -14.40 11.80 -4.36
N THR A 207 -15.67 12.05 -4.07
CA THR A 207 -16.13 13.28 -3.41
C THR A 207 -15.52 13.45 -2.03
N GLY A 208 -15.49 12.38 -1.22
CA GLY A 208 -14.82 12.43 0.09
C GLY A 208 -13.35 12.81 -0.04
N THR A 209 -12.65 12.26 -1.04
CA THR A 209 -11.24 12.59 -1.32
C THR A 209 -11.09 14.04 -1.78
N PHE A 210 -11.98 14.51 -2.64
CA PHE A 210 -11.98 15.87 -3.18
C PHE A 210 -12.13 16.92 -2.07
N LEU A 211 -13.08 16.71 -1.16
CA LEU A 211 -13.35 17.62 -0.04
C LEU A 211 -12.22 17.69 0.99
N HIS A 212 -11.20 16.83 0.88
CA HIS A 212 -10.03 16.90 1.73
C HIS A 212 -8.93 17.78 1.10
N PRO A 213 -8.45 18.85 1.76
CA PRO A 213 -7.52 19.82 1.16
C PRO A 213 -6.24 19.21 0.59
N ASN A 214 -5.69 18.18 1.24
CA ASN A 214 -4.46 17.53 0.79
C ASN A 214 -4.65 16.61 -0.43
N TYR A 215 -5.90 16.25 -0.78
CA TYR A 215 -6.20 15.26 -1.82
C TYR A 215 -7.16 15.77 -2.90
N LYS A 216 -7.54 17.05 -2.85
CA LYS A 216 -8.43 17.70 -3.82
C LYS A 216 -8.01 17.62 -5.29
N GLN A 217 -6.71 17.38 -5.55
CA GLN A 217 -6.19 17.14 -6.91
C GLN A 217 -6.60 15.79 -7.51
N LEU A 218 -7.22 14.89 -6.72
CA LEU A 218 -7.76 13.61 -7.20
C LEU A 218 -6.80 12.77 -8.06
N ARG A 219 -5.50 12.74 -7.73
CA ARG A 219 -4.42 12.12 -8.54
C ARG A 219 -4.63 10.65 -8.94
N TYR A 220 -5.54 9.94 -8.27
CA TYR A 220 -5.83 8.53 -8.51
C TYR A 220 -7.23 8.28 -9.10
N ALA A 221 -8.00 9.33 -9.36
CA ALA A 221 -9.29 9.26 -10.05
C ALA A 221 -9.08 9.27 -11.57
N THR A 222 -10.05 8.72 -12.31
CA THR A 222 -10.11 8.88 -13.77
C THR A 222 -10.65 10.27 -14.12
N GLN A 223 -10.39 10.73 -15.35
CA GLN A 223 -10.92 12.02 -15.80
C GLN A 223 -12.46 12.09 -15.71
N ILE A 224 -13.14 10.99 -16.01
CA ILE A 224 -14.60 10.88 -15.88
C ILE A 224 -15.02 11.07 -14.42
N GLN A 225 -14.37 10.39 -13.48
CA GLN A 225 -14.65 10.54 -12.04
C GLN A 225 -14.40 11.96 -11.54
N ILE A 226 -13.36 12.63 -12.04
CA ILE A 226 -13.05 14.02 -11.69
C ILE A 226 -14.19 14.94 -12.16
N ILE A 227 -14.60 14.82 -13.42
CA ILE A 227 -15.69 15.62 -14.00
C ILE A 227 -16.98 15.40 -13.21
N GLU A 228 -17.37 14.14 -12.98
CA GLU A 228 -18.58 13.80 -12.22
C GLU A 228 -18.53 14.34 -10.78
N CYS A 229 -17.37 14.26 -10.13
CA CYS A 229 -17.17 14.80 -8.79
C CYS A 229 -17.34 16.33 -8.76
N HIS A 230 -16.69 17.04 -9.68
CA HIS A 230 -16.79 18.50 -9.77
C HIS A 230 -18.23 18.94 -10.06
N THR A 231 -18.90 18.30 -11.03
CA THR A 231 -20.32 18.57 -11.33
C THR A 231 -21.21 18.32 -10.12
N SER A 232 -21.02 17.21 -9.41
CA SER A 232 -21.79 16.89 -8.21
C SER A 232 -21.57 17.91 -7.09
N CYS A 233 -20.34 18.39 -6.91
CA CYS A 233 -20.03 19.44 -5.94
C CYS A 233 -20.69 20.77 -6.31
N ARG A 234 -20.63 21.18 -7.58
CA ARG A 234 -21.28 22.41 -8.07
C ARG A 234 -22.80 22.38 -7.85
N LEU A 235 -23.44 21.24 -8.16
CA LEU A 235 -24.88 21.07 -7.94
C LEU A 235 -25.27 21.08 -6.45
N ALA A 236 -24.35 20.71 -5.56
CA ALA A 236 -24.59 20.71 -4.12
C ALA A 236 -24.39 22.09 -3.47
N ILE A 237 -23.74 23.04 -4.15
CA ILE A 237 -23.58 24.42 -3.66
C ILE A 237 -24.91 25.15 -3.90
N PRO A 238 -25.59 25.64 -2.85
CA PRO A 238 -26.81 26.43 -3.02
C PRO A 238 -26.51 27.65 -3.90
N THR A 239 -27.33 27.89 -4.92
CA THR A 239 -27.21 29.02 -5.85
C THR A 239 -27.61 30.36 -5.19
N SER A 240 -27.09 30.63 -3.99
CA SER A 240 -27.40 31.83 -3.20
C SER A 240 -26.36 32.93 -3.43
N SER A 241 -26.08 33.27 -4.69
CA SER A 241 -25.18 34.38 -5.04
C SER A 241 -25.56 35.02 -6.39
N THR A 242 -26.83 35.38 -6.57
CA THR A 242 -27.10 36.57 -7.40
C THR A 242 -26.74 37.77 -6.55
N LEU A 243 -25.47 38.20 -6.64
CA LEU A 243 -25.03 39.49 -6.13
C LEU A 243 -25.79 40.58 -6.89
N THR A 244 -26.94 41.00 -6.35
CA THR A 244 -27.39 42.38 -6.53
C THR A 244 -26.30 43.27 -5.93
N TYR A 245 -25.37 43.72 -6.78
CA TYR A 245 -24.53 44.88 -6.49
C TYR A 245 -25.45 46.08 -6.26
N SER A 246 -25.86 46.27 -5.01
CA SER A 246 -26.28 47.59 -4.55
C SER A 246 -25.00 48.39 -4.39
N ASN A 247 -24.81 49.32 -5.31
CA ASN A 247 -23.74 50.29 -5.34
C ASN A 247 -23.71 51.05 -4.01
N CYS A 248 -22.70 50.80 -3.17
CA CYS A 248 -22.32 51.70 -2.09
C CYS A 248 -20.81 51.85 -2.08
N ASN A 249 -20.36 52.97 -2.66
CA ASN A 249 -19.04 53.53 -2.42
C ASN A 249 -18.87 53.73 -0.92
N ASP A 250 -17.80 53.22 -0.33
CA ASP A 250 -17.09 53.95 0.71
C ASP A 250 -15.64 53.49 0.84
N ASP A 251 -14.75 54.47 0.86
CA ASP A 251 -13.30 54.35 0.99
C ASP A 251 -12.90 54.02 2.44
N ASN A 252 -11.81 53.24 2.61
CA ASN A 252 -10.69 53.43 3.55
C ASN A 252 -10.14 52.15 4.21
N ASP A 253 -8.86 51.90 3.88
CA ASP A 253 -7.71 51.55 4.74
C ASP A 253 -7.65 50.25 5.59
N ILE A 254 -6.40 49.80 5.82
CA ILE A 254 -5.86 48.86 6.84
C ILE A 254 -5.11 47.61 6.29
N ASN A 255 -3.78 47.76 6.24
CA ASN A 255 -2.69 46.85 6.63
C ASN A 255 -2.65 45.38 6.14
N GLU A 256 -1.74 45.10 5.19
CA GLU A 256 -1.33 43.77 4.72
C GLU A 256 -0.27 43.12 5.66
N PRO A 257 -0.40 41.85 6.10
CA PRO A 257 0.62 41.17 6.89
C PRO A 257 1.71 40.50 6.02
N PRO A 258 2.93 40.23 6.54
CA PRO A 258 4.09 39.92 5.72
C PRO A 258 4.08 38.50 5.15
N LYS A 259 4.37 38.39 3.85
CA LYS A 259 4.43 37.14 3.08
C LYS A 259 5.64 36.28 3.51
N LYS A 260 5.38 35.08 4.04
CA LYS A 260 6.41 34.06 4.32
C LYS A 260 6.89 33.44 3.00
N LYS A 261 8.20 33.50 2.74
CA LYS A 261 8.84 32.85 1.59
C LYS A 261 8.73 31.31 1.69
N PRO A 262 8.21 30.60 0.68
CA PRO A 262 8.24 29.14 0.66
C PRO A 262 9.67 28.59 0.42
N LYS A 263 9.94 27.41 0.98
CA LYS A 263 11.22 26.69 0.90
C LYS A 263 11.45 26.12 -0.51
N ARG A 264 12.69 26.23 -1.01
CA ARG A 264 13.22 25.75 -2.30
C ARG A 264 13.17 24.22 -2.47
N PHE A 265 12.00 23.65 -2.67
CA PHE A 265 11.85 22.27 -3.19
C PHE A 265 10.88 22.19 -4.40
N LEU A 266 10.25 23.30 -4.78
CA LEU A 266 9.19 23.35 -5.80
C LEU A 266 9.65 23.83 -7.19
N GLU A 267 10.93 24.14 -7.39
CA GLU A 267 11.44 24.86 -8.57
C GLU A 267 11.79 23.95 -9.77
N SER A 268 11.58 22.63 -9.69
CA SER A 268 11.95 21.70 -10.79
C SER A 268 10.76 21.17 -11.61
N LEU A 269 9.57 21.77 -11.50
CA LEU A 269 8.34 21.24 -12.10
C LEU A 269 7.56 22.26 -12.94
N ILE A 270 8.15 23.43 -13.17
CA ILE A 270 7.50 24.51 -13.91
C ILE A 270 8.50 25.04 -14.92
N ASP A 271 8.37 24.58 -16.16
CA ASP A 271 8.71 25.39 -17.33
C ASP A 271 7.72 25.07 -18.46
N ASP A 272 7.20 26.16 -19.02
CA ASP A 272 6.58 26.38 -20.32
C ASP A 272 5.32 25.62 -20.73
N ILE A 273 4.15 26.28 -20.57
CA ILE A 273 3.17 26.49 -21.67
C ILE A 273 2.45 27.83 -21.46
N THR A 274 2.82 28.86 -22.21
CA THR A 274 2.02 30.09 -22.40
C THR A 274 0.99 29.83 -23.49
N SER A 275 -0.30 29.89 -23.13
CA SER A 275 -1.41 29.94 -24.09
C SER A 275 -2.40 31.05 -23.70
N PRO A 276 -3.19 31.56 -24.65
CA PRO A 276 -3.83 32.86 -24.56
C PRO A 276 -4.97 32.87 -23.54
N VAL A 277 -5.06 33.98 -22.81
CA VAL A 277 -5.99 34.22 -21.71
C VAL A 277 -7.43 34.30 -22.23
N VAL A 278 -8.18 33.21 -22.07
CA VAL A 278 -9.64 33.26 -21.98
C VAL A 278 -9.96 33.52 -20.52
N LEU A 279 -10.72 34.58 -20.22
CA LEU A 279 -11.24 34.84 -18.88
C LEU A 279 -12.28 33.77 -18.54
N GLU A 280 -11.82 32.62 -18.04
CA GLU A 280 -12.68 31.62 -17.43
C GLU A 280 -13.31 32.23 -16.17
N ILE A 281 -14.64 32.25 -16.14
CA ILE A 281 -15.40 32.55 -14.94
C ILE A 281 -15.12 31.41 -13.96
N LYS A 282 -14.22 31.64 -13.01
CA LYS A 282 -13.90 30.68 -11.96
C LYS A 282 -15.08 30.60 -10.99
N ASP A 283 -15.61 29.40 -10.81
CA ASP A 283 -16.62 29.15 -9.79
C ASP A 283 -15.97 28.75 -8.44
N GLU A 284 -16.78 28.52 -7.41
CA GLU A 284 -16.29 28.17 -6.07
C GLU A 284 -15.53 26.85 -6.03
N VAL A 285 -15.84 25.91 -6.93
CA VAL A 285 -15.14 24.63 -7.04
C VAL A 285 -13.75 24.85 -7.64
N ASP A 286 -13.64 25.70 -8.67
CA ASP A 286 -12.35 26.09 -9.25
C ASP A 286 -11.50 26.87 -8.23
N ALA A 287 -12.12 27.78 -7.48
CA ALA A 287 -11.46 28.51 -6.40
C ALA A 287 -10.93 27.56 -5.32
N TYR A 288 -11.69 26.53 -4.94
CA TYR A 288 -11.25 25.52 -3.97
C TYR A 288 -10.07 24.69 -4.50
N ILE A 289 -10.05 24.35 -5.79
CA ILE A 289 -8.95 23.61 -6.42
C ILE A 289 -7.65 24.42 -6.36
N ASP A 290 -7.74 25.74 -6.56
CA ASP A 290 -6.59 26.66 -6.61
C ASP A 290 -5.95 27.02 -5.25
N LEU A 291 -6.62 26.74 -4.12
CA LEU A 291 -6.12 27.01 -2.76
C LEU A 291 -4.82 26.24 -2.40
#